data_AF-A0A9E2FQV4-F1
#
_entry.id   AF-A0A9E2FQV4-F1
#
_cell.length_a   1.000
_cell.length_b   1.000
_cell.length_c   1.000
_cell.angle_alpha   90.00
_cell.angle_beta   90.00
_cell.angle_gamma   90.00
#
_symmetry.space_group_name_H-M   'P 1'
#
loop_
_entity.id
_entity.type
_entity.pdbx_description
1 polymer ?
#
loop_
_entity_poly.entity_id
_entity_poly.type
_entity_poly.pdbx_seq_one_letter_code
_entity_poly.pdbx_strand_id
1 'polypeptide(L)'
;MTKLYSIRWVVHPSAPEQEKRLELHLESLVSSGELDKINREYVVTGKAIQTIEKYEEEERKHIEAVKLQKKMFWLTIFLAILAVVQAGIVKLPTILDFTK
;
A
#
# COMPACT_ATOMS: atom_id res chain seq x y z
N MET A 1 -0.66 11.27 9.37
CA MET A 1 -0.61 12.74 9.29
C MET A 1 -1.42 13.37 10.42
N THR A 2 -0.99 13.18 11.67
CA THR A 2 -1.77 13.57 12.87
C THR A 2 -0.94 14.51 13.74
N LYS A 3 -0.17 15.39 13.10
CA LYS A 3 0.74 16.34 13.74
C LYS A 3 0.65 17.76 13.15
N LEU A 4 -0.34 18.04 12.30
CA LEU A 4 -0.78 19.42 12.19
C LEU A 4 -1.43 19.73 13.53
N TYR A 5 -0.67 20.40 14.38
CA TYR A 5 -1.22 21.05 15.55
C TYR A 5 -2.44 21.82 15.06
N SER A 6 -3.57 21.62 15.73
CA SER A 6 -4.85 22.32 15.51
C SER A 6 -4.63 23.84 15.47
N ILE A 7 -5.69 24.65 15.41
CA ILE A 7 -5.73 26.12 15.34
C ILE A 7 -4.68 26.88 16.22
N ARG A 8 -4.08 26.23 17.22
CA ARG A 8 -2.97 26.68 18.09
C ARG A 8 -1.55 26.52 17.51
N TRP A 9 -1.35 26.00 16.30
CA TRP A 9 -0.02 25.88 15.68
C TRP A 9 0.70 27.23 15.64
N VAL A 10 0.00 28.33 15.37
CA VAL A 10 0.57 29.69 15.30
C VAL A 10 1.35 30.09 16.58
N VAL A 11 1.01 29.51 17.74
CA VAL A 11 1.63 29.84 19.04
C VAL A 11 2.70 28.82 19.44
N HIS A 12 2.91 27.77 18.65
CA HIS A 12 3.87 26.72 18.96
C HIS A 12 5.30 27.20 18.67
N PRO A 13 6.30 26.95 19.54
CA PRO A 13 7.68 27.42 19.31
C PRO A 13 8.35 26.85 18.05
N SER A 14 7.89 25.69 17.56
CA SER A 14 8.33 25.15 16.26
C SER A 14 7.46 25.58 15.07
N ALA A 15 6.56 26.54 15.26
CA ALA A 15 5.68 27.04 14.20
C ALA A 15 6.41 27.41 12.89
N PRO A 16 7.50 28.19 12.91
CA PRO A 16 8.20 28.58 11.67
C PRO A 16 8.85 27.38 10.97
N GLU A 17 9.29 26.36 11.71
CA GLU A 17 9.85 25.14 11.11
C GLU A 17 8.77 24.33 10.39
N GLN A 18 7.59 24.20 10.99
CA GLN A 18 6.46 23.51 10.37
C GLN A 18 5.94 24.28 9.14
N GLU A 19 6.00 25.61 9.16
CA GLU A 19 5.50 26.45 8.06
C GLU A 19 6.36 26.25 6.83
N LYS A 20 7.69 26.29 7.04
CA LYS A 20 8.65 25.98 5.98
C LYS A 20 8.48 24.56 5.43
N ARG A 21 8.21 23.57 6.29
CA ARG A 21 7.94 22.19 5.82
C ARG A 21 6.66 22.11 4.99
N LEU A 22 5.61 22.79 5.41
CA LEU A 22 4.35 22.84 4.67
C LEU A 22 4.54 23.55 3.32
N GLU A 23 5.24 24.67 3.30
CA GLU A 23 5.57 25.41 2.08
C GLU A 23 6.34 24.51 1.10
N LEU A 24 7.37 23.79 1.57
CA LEU A 24 8.10 22.83 0.74
C LEU A 24 7.21 21.72 0.17
N HIS A 25 6.24 21.21 0.94
CA HIS A 25 5.29 20.22 0.44
C HIS A 25 4.36 20.81 -0.63
N LEU A 26 3.84 22.02 -0.40
CA LEU A 26 2.99 22.70 -1.38
C LEU A 26 3.76 23.03 -2.66
N GLU A 27 5.01 23.48 -2.54
CA GLU A 27 5.91 23.71 -3.67
C GLU A 27 6.22 22.41 -4.43
N SER A 28 6.40 21.29 -3.73
CA SER A 28 6.61 20.00 -4.42
C SER A 28 5.37 19.57 -5.20
N LEU A 29 4.17 19.82 -4.67
CA LEU A 29 2.91 19.54 -5.35
C LEU A 29 2.65 20.49 -6.53
N VAL A 30 3.15 21.73 -6.45
CA VAL A 30 3.18 22.63 -7.61
C VAL A 30 4.15 22.10 -8.67
N SER A 31 5.34 21.64 -8.25
CA SER A 31 6.31 21.03 -9.15
C SER A 31 5.83 19.74 -9.82
N SER A 32 4.98 18.95 -9.16
CA SER A 32 4.35 17.75 -9.76
C SER A 32 3.18 18.10 -10.68
N GLY A 33 2.74 19.36 -10.70
CA GLY A 33 1.58 19.84 -11.45
C GLY A 33 0.23 19.48 -10.81
N GLU A 34 0.24 19.00 -9.57
CA GLU A 34 -0.97 18.66 -8.81
C GLU A 34 -1.61 19.90 -8.20
N LEU A 35 -0.81 20.93 -7.91
CA LEU A 35 -1.29 22.24 -7.52
C LEU A 35 -0.83 23.31 -8.52
N ASP A 36 -1.63 24.35 -8.68
CA ASP A 36 -1.24 25.59 -9.32
C ASP A 36 -1.15 26.71 -8.29
N LYS A 37 -0.19 27.63 -8.46
CA LYS A 37 -0.03 28.81 -7.59
C LYS A 37 -0.57 30.03 -8.32
N ILE A 38 -1.77 30.48 -7.96
CA ILE A 38 -2.46 31.63 -8.57
C ILE A 38 -2.64 32.71 -7.50
N ASN A 39 -2.10 33.91 -7.71
CA ASN A 39 -2.28 35.05 -6.79
C ASN A 39 -1.97 34.75 -5.30
N ARG A 40 -0.92 33.96 -5.03
CA ARG A 40 -0.51 33.47 -3.68
C ARG A 40 -1.43 32.42 -3.05
N GLU A 41 -2.43 31.94 -3.78
CA GLU A 41 -3.27 30.82 -3.39
C GLU A 41 -2.82 29.54 -4.11
N TYR A 42 -3.00 28.40 -3.46
CA TYR A 42 -2.78 27.08 -4.04
C TYR A 42 -4.11 26.50 -4.51
N VAL A 43 -4.22 26.22 -5.80
CA VAL A 43 -5.43 25.70 -6.43
C VAL A 43 -5.19 24.27 -6.89
N VAL A 44 -6.10 23.37 -6.56
CA VAL A 44 -6.00 21.95 -6.95
C VAL A 44 -6.26 21.81 -8.45
N THR A 45 -5.38 21.11 -9.15
CA THR A 45 -5.54 20.84 -10.59
C THR A 45 -6.21 19.49 -10.83
N GLY A 46 -6.67 19.25 -12.06
CA GLY A 46 -7.18 17.93 -12.47
C GLY A 46 -6.14 16.81 -12.35
N LYS A 47 -4.84 17.15 -12.36
CA LYS A 47 -3.76 16.17 -12.17
C LYS A 47 -3.78 15.57 -10.76
N ALA A 48 -4.10 16.37 -9.73
CA ALA A 48 -4.19 15.89 -8.36
C ALA A 48 -5.28 14.81 -8.20
N ILE A 49 -6.43 15.03 -8.85
CA ILE A 49 -7.53 14.05 -8.85
C ILE A 49 -7.07 12.74 -9.48
N GLN A 50 -6.42 12.81 -10.64
CA GLN A 50 -5.85 11.64 -11.29
C GLN A 50 -4.82 10.92 -10.41
N THR A 51 -3.94 11.65 -9.72
CA THR A 51 -2.96 11.05 -8.81
C THR A 51 -3.65 10.31 -7.67
N ILE A 52 -4.67 10.91 -7.05
CA ILE A 52 -5.41 10.28 -5.95
C ILE A 52 -6.12 9.01 -6.43
N GLU A 53 -6.83 9.08 -7.55
CA GLU A 53 -7.52 7.91 -8.12
C GLU A 53 -6.53 6.78 -8.42
N LYS A 54 -5.39 7.12 -9.03
CA LYS A 54 -4.33 6.16 -9.34
C LYS A 54 -3.76 5.53 -8.07
N TYR A 55 -3.50 6.33 -7.04
CA TYR A 55 -2.99 5.83 -5.75
C TYR A 55 -3.99 4.86 -5.12
N GLU A 56 -5.28 5.19 -5.09
CA GLU A 56 -6.29 4.28 -4.56
C GLU A 56 -6.39 2.99 -5.36
N GLU A 57 -6.29 3.06 -6.69
CA GLU A 57 -6.31 1.88 -7.54
C GLU A 57 -5.09 0.99 -7.32
N GLU A 58 -3.90 1.57 -7.20
CA GLU A 58 -2.66 0.85 -6.89
C GLU A 58 -2.72 0.21 -5.50
N GLU A 59 -3.25 0.90 -4.49
CA GLU A 59 -3.42 0.35 -3.14
C GLU A 59 -4.41 -0.83 -3.14
N ARG A 60 -5.55 -0.70 -3.84
CA ARG A 60 -6.51 -1.81 -4.02
C ARG A 60 -5.83 -3.02 -4.66
N LYS A 61 -5.09 -2.82 -5.75
CA LYS A 61 -4.35 -3.88 -6.44
C LYS A 61 -3.29 -4.51 -5.54
N HIS A 62 -2.56 -3.71 -4.76
CA HIS A 62 -1.55 -4.21 -3.83
C HIS A 62 -2.17 -5.09 -2.74
N ILE A 63 -3.27 -4.65 -2.12
CA ILE A 63 -3.99 -5.44 -1.12
C ILE A 63 -4.50 -6.77 -1.71
N GLU A 64 -5.05 -6.74 -2.92
CA GLU A 64 -5.50 -7.96 -3.61
C GLU A 64 -4.35 -8.90 -3.94
N ALA A 65 -3.23 -8.38 -4.44
CA ALA A 65 -2.03 -9.15 -4.73
C ALA A 65 -1.48 -9.84 -3.47
N VAL A 66 -1.39 -9.12 -2.34
CA VAL A 66 -0.95 -9.69 -1.05
C VAL A 66 -1.89 -10.80 -0.59
N LYS A 67 -3.21 -10.63 -0.74
CA LYS A 67 -4.20 -11.69 -0.42
C LYS A 67 -4.00 -12.92 -1.30
N LEU A 68 -3.79 -12.75 -2.60
CA LEU A 68 -3.53 -13.84 -3.54
C LEU A 68 -2.23 -14.56 -3.24
N GLN A 69 -1.14 -13.83 -2.98
CA GLN A 69 0.15 -14.40 -2.60
C GLN A 69 0.05 -15.24 -1.32
N LYS A 70 -0.71 -14.76 -0.32
CA LYS A 70 -0.93 -15.53 0.91
C LYS A 70 -1.67 -16.84 0.64
N LYS A 71 -2.69 -16.83 -0.23
CA LYS A 71 -3.39 -18.06 -0.64
C LYS A 71 -2.47 -19.01 -1.40
N MET A 72 -1.65 -18.48 -2.30
CA MET A 72 -0.68 -19.25 -3.07
C MET A 72 0.36 -19.91 -2.16
N PHE A 73 0.88 -19.20 -1.17
CA PHE A 73 1.80 -19.76 -0.17
C PHE A 73 1.23 -20.99 0.54
N TRP A 74 -0.03 -20.91 1.00
CA TRP A 74 -0.71 -22.05 1.62
C TRP A 74 -0.95 -23.20 0.65
N LEU A 75 -1.33 -22.90 -0.60
CA LEU A 75 -1.49 -23.91 -1.64
C LEU A 75 -0.17 -24.63 -1.94
N THR A 76 0.94 -23.89 -2.01
CA THR A 76 2.28 -24.46 -2.24
C THR A 76 2.70 -25.37 -1.10
N ILE A 77 2.45 -24.99 0.16
CA ILE A 77 2.69 -25.86 1.32
C ILE A 77 1.88 -27.15 1.20
N PHE A 78 0.59 -27.04 0.87
CA PHE A 78 -0.28 -28.19 0.71
C PHE A 78 0.21 -29.14 -0.40
N LEU A 79 0.58 -28.59 -1.56
CA LEU A 79 1.16 -29.35 -2.67
C LEU A 79 2.49 -29.99 -2.29
N ALA A 80 3.36 -29.31 -1.54
CA ALA A 80 4.61 -29.88 -1.05
C ALA A 80 4.36 -31.08 -0.13
N ILE A 81 3.38 -31.00 0.77
CA ILE A 81 2.99 -32.13 1.63
C ILE A 81 2.46 -33.30 0.79
N LEU A 82 1.56 -33.03 -0.17
CA LEU A 82 1.04 -34.07 -1.06
C LEU A 82 2.14 -34.73 -1.87
N ALA A 83 3.11 -33.95 -2.38
CA ALA A 83 4.25 -34.48 -3.12
C ALA A 83 5.13 -35.39 -2.25
N VAL A 84 5.38 -35.03 -0.99
CA VAL A 84 6.14 -35.87 -0.03
C VAL A 84 5.40 -37.19 0.25
N VAL A 85 4.08 -37.14 0.38
CA VAL A 85 3.23 -38.33 0.55
C VAL A 85 3.27 -39.21 -0.71
N GLN A 86 3.08 -38.62 -1.89
CA GLN A 86 3.08 -39.34 -3.17
C GLN A 86 4.44 -39.96 -3.48
N ALA A 87 5.55 -39.29 -3.12
CA ALA A 87 6.91 -39.79 -3.34
C ALA A 87 7.27 -40.99 -2.44
N GLY A 88 6.39 -41.42 -1.52
CA GLY A 88 6.63 -42.56 -0.64
C GLY A 88 7.68 -42.31 0.45
N ILE A 89 8.09 -41.05 0.64
CA ILE A 89 9.04 -40.64 1.69
C ILE A 89 8.39 -40.83 3.07
N VAL A 90 7.07 -40.65 3.16
CA VAL A 90 6.24 -41.00 4.32
C VAL A 90 5.37 -42.20 3.96
N LYS A 91 5.60 -43.36 4.61
CA LYS A 91 4.71 -44.52 4.50
C LYS A 91 3.39 -44.21 5.19
N LEU A 92 2.40 -43.71 4.45
CA LEU A 92 1.02 -43.81 4.90
C LEU A 92 0.66 -45.30 4.98
N PRO A 93 0.09 -45.81 6.08
CA PRO A 93 -0.45 -47.15 6.09
C PRO A 93 -1.44 -47.26 4.94
N THR A 94 -1.23 -48.24 4.08
CA THR A 94 -2.02 -48.54 2.90
C THR A 94 -3.48 -48.77 3.31
N ILE A 95 -4.32 -47.73 3.27
CA ILE A 95 -5.77 -47.84 3.50
C ILE A 95 -6.53 -47.88 2.15
N LEU A 96 -5.84 -47.69 1.03
CA LEU A 96 -6.41 -47.75 -0.31
C LEU A 96 -5.59 -48.71 -1.18
N ASP A 97 -5.85 -50.00 -0.98
CA ASP A 97 -5.56 -51.03 -1.98
C ASP A 97 -6.49 -50.82 -3.17
N PHE A 98 -5.95 -50.24 -4.26
CA PHE A 98 -6.55 -50.33 -5.59
C PHE A 98 -5.94 -51.48 -6.40
N THR A 99 -5.53 -52.56 -5.73
CA THR A 99 -5.23 -53.84 -6.40
C THR A 99 -6.56 -54.48 -6.77
N LYS A 100 -6.97 -54.28 -8.03
CA LYS A 100 -7.99 -55.09 -8.70
C LYS A 100 -7.29 -56.08 -9.63
#